data_AF-R5LHJ2-F1
#
_entry.id   AF-R5LHJ2-F1
#
_cell.length_a   1.000
_cell.length_b   1.000
_cell.length_c   1.000
_cell.angle_alpha   90.00
_cell.angle_beta   90.00
_cell.angle_gamma   90.00
#
_symmetry.space_group_name_H-M   'P 1'
#
loop_
_entity.id
_entity.type
_entity.pdbx_description
1 polymer ?
#
loop_
_entity_poly.entity_id
_entity_poly.type
_entity_poly.pdbx_seq_one_letter_code
_entity_poly.pdbx_strand_id
1 'polypeptide(L)'
;MKKTITALSLLSGLVAVLSVILNIQVLFNGNSWFFRFAMFSITRGGGFMGYLGNLMSMLIVALGFGVMCVCGLRAVKGHGMKVIRSALIAGAFMTVMAIISLICSISKGIFNFGDIIVLAMPAVYTFCLFSASDKLGE
;
A
#
# COMPACT_ATOMS: atom_id res chain seq x y z
N MET A 1 14.34 -8.11 -13.87
CA MET A 1 13.04 -7.62 -13.37
C MET A 1 12.28 -8.60 -12.49
N LYS A 2 12.18 -9.91 -12.83
CA LYS A 2 11.47 -10.90 -11.99
C LYS A 2 11.90 -10.90 -10.50
N LYS A 3 13.22 -10.86 -10.23
CA LYS A 3 13.76 -10.76 -8.85
C LYS A 3 13.30 -9.49 -8.11
N THR A 4 13.30 -8.35 -8.81
CA THR A 4 12.85 -7.05 -8.27
C THR A 4 11.35 -7.05 -7.95
N ILE A 5 10.51 -7.57 -8.86
CA ILE A 5 9.06 -7.69 -8.62
C ILE A 5 8.79 -8.64 -7.45
N THR A 6 9.54 -9.75 -7.35
CA THR A 6 9.43 -10.68 -6.23
C THR A 6 9.76 -10.00 -4.90
N ALA A 7 10.89 -9.27 -4.85
CA ALA A 7 11.28 -8.53 -3.65
C ALA A 7 10.23 -7.49 -3.27
N LEU A 8 9.73 -6.70 -4.22
CA LEU A 8 8.70 -5.69 -3.99
C LEU A 8 7.36 -6.29 -3.56
N SER A 9 6.96 -7.44 -4.10
CA SER A 9 5.77 -8.17 -3.66
C SER A 9 5.91 -8.71 -2.25
N LEU A 10 7.07 -9.27 -1.88
CA LEU A 10 7.30 -9.75 -0.52
C LEU A 10 7.33 -8.58 0.48
N LEU A 11 8.02 -7.50 0.12
CA LEU A 11 8.02 -6.26 0.89
C LEU A 11 6.60 -5.69 1.02
N SER A 12 5.76 -5.73 -0.03
CA SER A 12 4.37 -5.26 0.07
C SER A 12 3.55 -6.16 1.00
N GLY A 13 3.76 -7.47 0.98
CA GLY A 13 3.17 -8.40 1.95
C GLY A 13 3.58 -8.08 3.39
N LEU A 14 4.86 -7.75 3.60
CA LEU A 14 5.38 -7.34 4.90
C LEU A 14 4.74 -6.01 5.37
N VAL A 15 4.61 -5.03 4.47
CA VAL A 15 3.91 -3.77 4.75
C VAL A 15 2.43 -3.99 5.04
N ALA A 16 1.76 -4.93 4.38
CA ALA A 16 0.37 -5.29 4.69
C ALA A 16 0.26 -5.81 6.14
N VAL A 17 1.13 -6.74 6.55
CA VAL A 17 1.13 -7.28 7.92
C VAL A 17 1.48 -6.21 8.95
N LEU A 18 2.54 -5.42 8.70
CA LEU A 18 2.92 -4.32 9.58
C LEU A 18 1.83 -3.26 9.68
N SER A 19 1.11 -2.97 8.58
CA SER A 19 -0.01 -2.05 8.61
C SER A 19 -1.12 -2.54 9.53
N VAL A 20 -1.32 -3.86 9.67
CA VAL A 20 -2.29 -4.43 10.61
C VAL A 20 -1.77 -4.34 12.05
N ILE A 21 -0.52 -4.75 12.29
CA ILE A 21 0.03 -4.79 13.65
C ILE A 21 0.19 -3.38 14.23
N LEU A 22 0.70 -2.43 13.44
CA LEU A 22 1.01 -1.08 13.89
C LEU A 22 -0.22 -0.17 13.94
N ASN A 23 -1.24 -0.38 13.08
CA ASN A 23 -2.49 0.40 13.16
C ASN A 23 -3.48 -0.13 14.21
N ILE A 24 -3.28 -1.32 14.78
CA ILE A 24 -4.02 -1.73 15.98
C ILE A 24 -3.86 -0.70 17.10
N GLN A 25 -2.64 -0.16 17.28
CA GLN A 25 -2.44 0.89 18.29
C GLN A 25 -3.20 2.18 17.95
N VAL A 26 -3.34 2.52 16.67
CA VAL A 26 -4.10 3.71 16.21
C VAL A 26 -5.61 3.55 16.46
N LEU A 27 -6.14 2.32 16.41
CA LEU A 27 -7.52 2.01 16.79
C LEU A 27 -7.80 2.23 18.28
N PHE A 28 -6.78 2.10 19.14
CA PHE A 28 -6.88 2.28 20.60
C PHE A 28 -6.22 3.58 21.09
N ASN A 29 -6.23 4.65 20.27
CA ASN A 29 -5.75 5.99 20.63
C ASN A 29 -4.23 6.13 20.82
N GLY A 30 -3.45 5.15 20.37
CA GLY A 30 -1.99 5.17 20.35
C GLY A 30 -1.41 5.97 19.18
N ASN A 31 -0.21 6.52 19.36
CA ASN A 31 0.48 7.32 18.35
C ASN A 31 1.45 6.42 17.56
N SER A 32 1.12 6.06 16.32
CA SER A 32 2.03 5.32 15.44
C SER A 32 3.05 6.27 14.78
N TRP A 33 4.34 6.00 14.97
CA TRP A 33 5.43 6.90 14.55
C TRP A 33 5.98 6.63 13.13
N PHE A 34 5.75 5.44 12.56
CA PHE A 34 6.55 4.98 11.40
C PHE A 34 5.76 4.77 10.08
N PHE A 35 4.54 4.23 10.13
CA PHE A 35 3.67 3.99 8.97
C PHE A 35 2.35 4.74 9.15
N ARG A 36 2.38 6.05 8.95
CA ARG A 36 1.17 6.87 8.97
C ARG A 36 0.69 7.09 7.55
N PHE A 37 -0.28 6.30 7.10
CA PHE A 37 -1.15 6.81 6.05
C PHE A 37 -1.97 7.96 6.65
N ALA A 38 -1.50 9.20 6.50
CA ALA A 38 -2.12 10.39 7.09
C ALA A 38 -3.57 10.63 6.61
N MET A 39 -3.97 10.03 5.48
CA MET A 39 -5.36 9.94 5.02
C MET A 39 -6.28 9.29 6.08
N PHE A 40 -5.72 8.53 7.01
CA PHE A 40 -6.45 7.70 7.97
C PHE A 40 -6.29 8.14 9.42
N SER A 41 -5.62 9.26 9.63
CA SER A 41 -5.63 10.02 10.89
C SER A 41 -6.55 11.25 10.77
N ILE A 42 -7.64 11.15 9.99
CA ILE A 42 -8.63 12.23 9.83
C ILE A 42 -9.46 12.40 11.10
N THR A 43 -9.62 11.35 11.90
CA THR A 43 -10.42 11.35 13.12
C THR A 43 -9.56 11.09 14.35
N ARG A 44 -8.65 12.03 14.67
CA ARG A 44 -8.02 12.10 16.00
C ARG A 44 -8.99 12.53 17.11
N GLY A 45 -10.23 12.88 16.77
CA GLY A 45 -11.24 13.38 17.71
C GLY A 45 -12.67 13.14 17.24
N GLY A 46 -13.08 11.89 17.08
CA GLY A 46 -14.47 11.53 16.82
C GLY A 46 -14.73 10.14 17.37
N GLY A 47 -15.85 9.94 18.08
CA GLY A 47 -16.20 8.69 18.76
C GLY A 47 -16.34 7.48 17.81
N PHE A 48 -17.51 6.85 17.76
CA PHE A 48 -17.70 5.61 16.98
C PHE A 48 -17.36 5.74 15.48
N MET A 49 -17.67 6.90 14.88
CA MET A 49 -17.42 7.14 13.45
C MET A 49 -15.93 7.32 13.11
N GLY A 50 -15.13 7.82 14.05
CA GLY A 50 -13.69 7.94 13.88
C GLY A 50 -12.98 6.59 13.96
N TYR A 51 -13.43 5.74 14.86
CA TYR A 51 -12.97 4.35 14.95
C TYR A 51 -13.26 3.57 13.66
N LEU A 52 -14.48 3.67 13.13
CA LEU A 52 -14.86 3.03 11.86
C LEU A 52 -14.02 3.52 10.68
N GLY A 53 -13.76 4.83 10.59
CA GLY A 53 -12.90 5.39 9.54
C GLY A 53 -11.47 4.86 9.60
N ASN A 54 -10.89 4.76 10.80
CA ASN A 54 -9.55 4.22 11.03
C ASN A 54 -9.48 2.70 10.76
N LEU A 55 -10.55 1.97 11.04
CA LEU A 55 -10.64 0.52 10.76
C LEU A 55 -10.75 0.24 9.25
N MET A 56 -11.68 0.92 8.57
CA MET A 56 -11.90 0.73 7.13
C MET A 56 -10.66 1.06 6.31
N SER A 57 -9.94 2.09 6.72
CA SER A 57 -8.72 2.49 6.06
C SER A 57 -7.55 1.53 6.26
N MET A 58 -7.36 1.04 7.48
CA MET A 58 -6.42 -0.03 7.77
C MET A 58 -6.70 -1.28 6.91
N LEU A 59 -7.98 -1.64 6.74
CA LEU A 59 -8.40 -2.72 5.84
C LEU A 59 -8.03 -2.41 4.38
N ILE A 60 -8.29 -1.19 3.89
CA ILE A 60 -7.94 -0.79 2.51
C ILE A 60 -6.43 -0.92 2.26
N VAL A 61 -5.60 -0.46 3.19
CA VAL A 61 -4.13 -0.54 3.07
C VAL A 61 -3.66 -1.98 3.10
N ALA A 62 -4.11 -2.76 4.08
CA ALA A 62 -3.72 -4.15 4.24
C ALA A 62 -4.14 -5.00 3.03
N LEU A 63 -5.38 -4.82 2.55
CA LEU A 63 -5.88 -5.50 1.36
C LEU A 63 -5.13 -5.03 0.10
N GLY A 64 -4.91 -3.73 -0.08
CA GLY A 64 -4.23 -3.20 -1.25
C GLY A 64 -2.80 -3.72 -1.41
N PHE A 65 -1.99 -3.63 -0.35
CA PHE A 65 -0.64 -4.19 -0.36
C PHE A 65 -0.61 -5.73 -0.37
N GLY A 66 -1.61 -6.38 0.25
CA GLY A 66 -1.80 -7.83 0.21
C GLY A 66 -2.09 -8.33 -1.21
N VAL A 67 -2.96 -7.65 -1.95
CA VAL A 67 -3.26 -7.94 -3.36
C VAL A 67 -2.02 -7.73 -4.23
N MET A 68 -1.25 -6.65 -4.01
CA MET A 68 0.04 -6.46 -4.70
C MET A 68 1.04 -7.60 -4.41
N CYS A 69 1.05 -8.15 -3.19
CA CYS A 69 1.90 -9.29 -2.86
C CYS A 69 1.47 -10.53 -3.66
N VAL A 70 0.20 -10.92 -3.55
CA VAL A 70 -0.33 -12.15 -4.17
C VAL A 70 -0.30 -12.07 -5.69
N CYS A 71 -0.81 -10.98 -6.27
CA CYS A 71 -0.86 -10.82 -7.72
C CYS A 71 0.54 -10.63 -8.32
N GLY A 72 1.45 -9.92 -7.65
CA GLY A 72 2.82 -9.77 -8.13
C GLY A 72 3.63 -11.07 -8.08
N LEU A 73 3.48 -11.88 -7.02
CA LEU A 73 4.10 -13.21 -6.97
C LEU A 73 3.54 -14.15 -8.04
N ARG A 74 2.21 -14.11 -8.28
CA ARG A 74 1.58 -14.91 -9.35
C ARG A 74 2.01 -14.45 -10.74
N ALA A 75 2.14 -13.15 -10.97
CA ALA A 75 2.65 -12.59 -12.23
C ALA A 75 4.08 -13.05 -12.52
N VAL A 76 4.96 -13.09 -11.50
CA VAL A 76 6.33 -13.58 -11.67
C VAL A 76 6.40 -15.08 -11.97
N LYS A 77 5.48 -15.87 -11.42
CA LYS A 77 5.35 -17.32 -11.68
C LYS A 77 4.81 -17.66 -13.08
N GLY A 78 4.54 -16.67 -13.93
CA GLY A 78 4.06 -16.89 -15.30
C GLY A 78 2.56 -17.18 -15.39
N HIS A 79 1.78 -16.77 -14.38
CA HIS A 79 0.33 -16.77 -14.56
C HIS A 79 -0.05 -15.74 -15.65
N GLY A 80 -0.94 -16.14 -16.56
CA GLY A 80 -1.26 -15.38 -17.78
C GLY A 80 -1.72 -13.93 -17.58
N MET A 81 -1.83 -13.21 -18.69
CA MET A 81 -2.05 -11.75 -18.80
C MET A 81 -3.12 -11.16 -17.86
N LYS A 82 -4.19 -11.92 -17.57
CA LYS A 82 -5.25 -11.50 -16.62
C LYS A 82 -4.69 -11.15 -15.24
N VAL A 83 -3.73 -11.94 -14.72
CA VAL A 83 -3.14 -11.74 -13.39
C VAL A 83 -2.19 -10.55 -13.37
N ILE A 84 -1.43 -10.35 -14.45
CA ILE A 84 -0.54 -9.19 -14.63
C ILE A 84 -1.36 -7.90 -14.63
N ARG A 85 -2.50 -7.89 -15.34
CA ARG A 85 -3.42 -6.76 -15.36
C ARG A 85 -4.00 -6.46 -13.96
N SER A 86 -4.40 -7.48 -13.21
CA SER A 86 -4.83 -7.30 -11.81
C SER A 86 -3.72 -6.76 -10.92
N ALA A 87 -2.48 -7.22 -11.09
CA ALA A 87 -1.31 -6.73 -10.35
C ALA A 87 -1.04 -5.24 -10.65
N LEU A 88 -1.15 -4.83 -11.91
CA LEU A 88 -1.02 -3.45 -12.36
C LEU A 88 -2.12 -2.55 -11.79
N ILE A 89 -3.38 -2.99 -11.83
CA ILE A 89 -4.50 -2.23 -11.27
C ILE A 89 -4.32 -2.01 -9.76
N ALA A 90 -3.93 -3.06 -9.03
CA ALA A 90 -3.68 -2.97 -7.60
C ALA A 90 -2.52 -2.01 -7.27
N GLY A 91 -1.42 -2.09 -8.02
CA GLY A 91 -0.29 -1.17 -7.87
C GLY A 91 -0.67 0.29 -8.16
N ALA A 92 -1.37 0.54 -9.26
CA ALA A 92 -1.81 1.88 -9.64
C ALA A 92 -2.78 2.48 -8.60
N PHE A 93 -3.76 1.70 -8.14
CA PHE A 93 -4.69 2.10 -7.08
C PHE A 93 -3.97 2.49 -5.80
N MET A 94 -3.02 1.67 -5.34
CA MET A 94 -2.24 1.94 -4.14
C MET A 94 -1.31 3.14 -4.29
N THR A 95 -0.80 3.38 -5.51
CA THR A 95 -0.01 4.59 -5.81
C THR A 95 -0.86 5.84 -5.65
N VAL A 96 -2.07 5.86 -6.22
CA VAL A 96 -3.01 6.98 -6.07
C VAL A 96 -3.36 7.22 -4.60
N MET A 97 -3.67 6.16 -3.85
CA MET A 97 -3.95 6.26 -2.41
C MET A 97 -2.76 6.81 -1.61
N ALA A 98 -1.54 6.40 -1.95
CA ALA A 98 -0.33 6.93 -1.32
C ALA A 98 -0.10 8.41 -1.66
N ILE A 99 -0.40 8.85 -2.89
CA ILE A 99 -0.34 10.27 -3.28
C ILE A 99 -1.35 11.09 -2.47
N ILE A 100 -2.60 10.65 -2.39
CA ILE A 100 -3.64 11.35 -1.61
C ILE A 100 -3.20 11.43 -0.13
N SER A 101 -2.69 10.33 0.42
CA SER A 101 -2.17 10.30 1.78
C SER A 101 -1.00 11.25 2.00
N LEU A 102 -0.08 11.35 1.04
CA LEU A 102 1.05 12.28 1.09
C LEU A 102 0.56 13.74 1.13
N ILE A 103 -0.39 14.10 0.26
CA ILE A 103 -1.01 15.44 0.24
C ILE A 103 -1.66 15.75 1.60
N CYS A 104 -2.41 14.80 2.16
CA CYS A 104 -3.01 14.95 3.49
C CYS A 104 -1.95 15.09 4.60
N SER A 105 -0.81 14.39 4.50
CA SER A 105 0.28 14.45 5.48
C SER A 105 0.95 15.82 5.49
N ILE A 106 1.22 16.36 4.29
CA ILE A 106 1.78 17.70 4.09
C ILE A 106 0.81 18.77 4.62
N SER A 107 -0.48 18.68 4.25
CA SER A 107 -1.49 19.66 4.67
C SER A 107 -1.69 19.72 6.19
N LYS A 108 -1.45 18.63 6.91
CA LYS A 108 -1.55 18.58 8.38
C LYS A 108 -0.21 18.80 9.10
N GLY A 109 0.89 19.03 8.37
CA GLY A 109 2.22 19.25 8.93
C GLY A 109 2.82 18.02 9.65
N ILE A 110 2.35 16.81 9.31
CA ILE A 110 2.77 15.54 9.95
C ILE A 110 3.67 14.69 9.03
N PHE A 111 4.15 15.29 7.95
CA PHE A 111 4.97 14.67 6.93
C PHE A 111 6.21 13.99 7.52
N ASN A 112 6.45 12.74 7.11
CA ASN A 112 7.60 11.95 7.54
C ASN A 112 8.23 11.20 6.37
N PHE A 113 9.49 10.75 6.55
CA PHE A 113 10.20 9.93 5.57
C PHE A 113 9.44 8.65 5.20
N GLY A 114 8.66 8.10 6.13
CA GLY A 114 7.77 6.96 5.88
C GLY A 114 6.75 7.20 4.77
N ASP A 115 6.26 8.44 4.60
CA ASP A 115 5.29 8.79 3.54
C ASP A 115 5.92 8.64 2.14
N ILE A 116 7.22 8.96 2.02
CA ILE A 116 7.98 8.80 0.78
C ILE A 116 8.13 7.30 0.44
N ILE A 117 8.46 6.47 1.43
CA ILE A 117 8.61 5.01 1.24
C ILE A 117 7.28 4.40 0.82
N VAL A 118 6.20 4.79 1.49
CA VAL A 118 4.84 4.31 1.24
C VAL A 118 4.34 4.69 -0.16
N LEU A 119 4.81 5.81 -0.73
CA LEU A 119 4.54 6.19 -2.12
C LEU A 119 5.47 5.48 -3.11
N ALA A 120 6.77 5.47 -2.83
CA ALA A 120 7.78 4.92 -3.74
C ALA A 120 7.55 3.42 -3.98
N MET A 121 7.13 2.69 -2.96
CA MET A 121 6.94 1.25 -3.05
C MET A 121 5.88 0.82 -4.08
N PRO A 122 4.61 1.29 -4.03
CA PRO A 122 3.62 0.97 -5.05
C PRO A 122 3.94 1.59 -6.41
N ALA A 123 4.58 2.76 -6.46
CA ALA A 123 4.99 3.39 -7.71
C ALA A 123 6.05 2.56 -8.46
N VAL A 124 7.13 2.19 -7.77
CA VAL A 124 8.23 1.37 -8.33
C VAL A 124 7.72 -0.03 -8.69
N TYR A 125 6.85 -0.62 -7.85
CA TYR A 125 6.20 -1.88 -8.16
C TYR A 125 5.40 -1.81 -9.46
N THR A 126 4.54 -0.80 -9.62
CA THR A 126 3.69 -0.62 -10.81
C THR A 126 4.55 -0.40 -12.05
N PHE A 127 5.59 0.42 -11.96
CA PHE A 127 6.54 0.66 -13.05
C PHE A 127 7.28 -0.62 -13.46
N CYS A 128 7.78 -1.38 -12.48
CA CYS A 128 8.49 -2.63 -12.73
C CYS A 128 7.57 -3.69 -13.38
N LEU A 129 6.31 -3.76 -12.95
CA LEU A 129 5.31 -4.66 -13.55
C LEU A 129 4.92 -4.23 -14.95
N PHE A 130 4.76 -2.93 -15.19
CA PHE A 130 4.45 -2.39 -16.51
C PHE A 130 5.58 -2.70 -17.50
N SER A 131 6.82 -2.39 -17.12
CA SER A 131 8.01 -2.68 -17.94
C SER A 131 8.23 -4.18 -18.16
N ALA A 132 7.85 -5.02 -17.20
CA ALA A 132 7.93 -6.47 -17.35
C ALA A 132 6.75 -7.09 -18.10
N SER A 133 5.60 -6.40 -18.19
CA SER A 133 4.39 -6.92 -18.83
C SER A 133 4.61 -7.23 -20.31
N ASP A 134 5.38 -6.41 -21.02
CA ASP A 134 5.76 -6.67 -22.42
C ASP A 134 6.61 -7.94 -22.58
N LYS A 135 7.37 -8.32 -21.55
CA LYS A 135 8.25 -9.51 -21.56
C LYS A 135 7.64 -10.74 -20.87
N LEU A 136 6.50 -10.58 -20.23
CA LEU A 136 5.76 -11.63 -19.50
C LEU A 136 4.50 -12.07 -20.25
N GLY A 137 4.12 -11.32 -21.30
CA GLY A 137 2.97 -11.60 -22.15
C GLY A 137 3.25 -12.45 -23.39
N GLU A 138 4.53 -12.73 -23.68
CA GLU A 138 5.00 -13.72 -24.66
C GLU A 138 5.16 -15.10 -24.02
#